data_AF-A0A662V0A5-F1
#
_entry.id   AF-A0A662V0A5-F1
#
_cell.length_a   1.000
_cell.length_b   1.000
_cell.length_c   1.000
_cell.angle_alpha   90.00
_cell.angle_beta   90.00
_cell.angle_gamma   90.00
#
_symmetry.space_group_name_H-M   'P 1'
#
loop_
_entity.id
_entity.type
_entity.pdbx_description
1 polymer ?
#
loop_
_entity_poly.entity_id
_entity_poly.type
_entity_poly.pdbx_seq_one_letter_code
_entity_poly.pdbx_strand_id
1 'polypeptide(L)'
;MNSVNISRYITCRKDCSLRHLEALAMVGFAKKFEVIDCDRKKFKKMRLILIDDTIVESQCRFEEEVRVSVRIIASYMGLYRNRKIMDELRIIKEAKQE
;
A
#
# COMPACT_ATOMS: atom_id res chain seq x y z
N MET A 1 -7.44 13.37 -17.36
CA MET A 1 -6.97 12.45 -16.30
C MET A 1 -8.18 11.97 -15.53
N ASN A 2 -8.62 10.72 -15.72
CA ASN A 2 -9.60 10.13 -14.82
C ASN A 2 -8.91 9.93 -13.47
N SER A 3 -9.22 10.78 -12.49
CA SER A 3 -8.79 10.56 -11.12
C SER A 3 -9.40 9.25 -10.63
N VAL A 4 -8.56 8.23 -10.44
CA VAL A 4 -8.96 6.95 -9.88
C VAL A 4 -9.47 7.23 -8.46
N ASN A 5 -10.79 7.31 -8.27
CA ASN A 5 -11.39 7.55 -6.96
C ASN A 5 -11.77 6.22 -6.32
N ILE A 6 -10.97 5.78 -5.34
CA ILE A 6 -11.19 4.52 -4.61
C ILE A 6 -11.88 4.72 -3.27
N SER A 7 -12.35 5.94 -2.94
CA SER A 7 -12.88 6.25 -1.61
C SER A 7 -14.06 5.37 -1.22
N ARG A 8 -14.84 4.84 -2.17
CA ARG A 8 -15.97 3.92 -1.89
C ARG A 8 -15.52 2.56 -1.35
N TYR A 9 -14.26 2.19 -1.56
CA TYR A 9 -13.68 0.92 -1.12
C TYR A 9 -12.88 1.06 0.19
N ILE A 10 -12.71 2.28 0.71
CA ILE A 10 -11.97 2.56 1.94
C ILE A 10 -12.94 2.67 3.11
N THR A 11 -12.95 1.66 3.97
CA THR A 11 -13.85 1.58 5.13
C THR A 11 -13.25 2.15 6.41
N CYS A 12 -11.93 2.34 6.45
CA CYS A 12 -11.22 2.91 7.60
C CYS A 12 -10.11 3.85 7.12
N ARG A 13 -9.95 5.01 7.79
CA ARG A 13 -8.94 6.02 7.45
C ARG A 13 -7.95 6.34 8.57
N LYS A 14 -8.37 6.24 9.82
CA LYS A 14 -7.54 6.48 11.01
C LYS A 14 -7.71 5.34 11.99
N ASP A 15 -6.66 5.06 12.77
CA ASP A 15 -6.68 4.02 13.80
C ASP A 15 -7.19 2.67 13.26
N CYS A 16 -6.77 2.34 12.05
CA CYS A 16 -7.12 1.08 11.40
C CYS A 16 -6.26 -0.08 11.94
N SER A 17 -6.76 -1.32 11.82
CA SER A 17 -5.92 -2.48 12.08
C SER A 17 -4.80 -2.59 11.04
N LEU A 18 -3.65 -3.15 11.41
CA LEU A 18 -2.57 -3.43 10.45
C LEU A 18 -3.06 -4.29 9.28
N ARG A 19 -3.94 -5.27 9.57
CA ARG A 19 -4.60 -6.13 8.56
C ARG A 19 -5.38 -5.34 7.52
N HIS A 20 -5.98 -4.20 7.90
CA HIS A 20 -6.67 -3.35 6.94
C HIS A 20 -5.70 -2.77 5.91
N LEU A 21 -4.53 -2.27 6.35
CA LEU A 21 -3.50 -1.74 5.45
C LEU A 21 -2.88 -2.85 4.59
N GLU A 22 -2.66 -4.03 5.16
CA GLU A 22 -2.20 -5.22 4.42
C GLU A 22 -3.17 -5.59 3.30
N ALA A 23 -4.47 -5.60 3.57
CA ALA A 23 -5.50 -5.87 2.57
C ALA A 23 -5.50 -4.82 1.45
N LEU A 24 -5.36 -3.53 1.78
CA LEU A 24 -5.25 -2.46 0.79
C LEU A 24 -4.01 -2.63 -0.11
N ALA A 25 -2.88 -3.06 0.45
CA ALA A 25 -1.70 -3.39 -0.34
C ALA A 25 -1.91 -4.63 -1.22
N MET A 26 -2.55 -5.67 -0.67
CA MET A 26 -2.87 -6.92 -1.38
C MET A 26 -3.75 -6.68 -2.61
N VAL A 27 -4.66 -5.72 -2.59
CA VAL A 27 -5.52 -5.36 -3.74
C VAL A 27 -4.90 -4.27 -4.64
N GLY A 28 -3.65 -3.87 -4.40
CA GLY A 28 -2.92 -2.94 -5.26
C GLY A 28 -3.28 -1.46 -5.04
N PHE A 29 -3.94 -1.11 -3.95
CA PHE A 29 -4.27 0.29 -3.64
C PHE A 29 -3.15 1.05 -2.94
N ALA A 30 -2.15 0.34 -2.39
CA ALA A 30 -0.99 0.97 -1.76
C ALA A 30 0.00 1.53 -2.78
N LYS A 31 0.24 2.85 -2.73
CA LYS A 31 1.27 3.54 -3.53
C LYS A 31 2.60 3.64 -2.80
N LYS A 32 2.58 4.00 -1.50
CA LYS A 32 3.74 4.13 -0.61
C LYS A 32 3.32 3.85 0.84
N PHE A 33 4.26 3.52 1.71
CA PHE A 33 4.02 3.47 3.15
C PHE A 33 5.16 4.11 3.94
N GLU A 34 4.83 4.59 5.13
CA GLU A 34 5.75 5.14 6.13
C GLU A 34 5.51 4.44 7.47
N VAL A 35 6.57 4.32 8.28
CA VAL A 35 6.49 3.86 9.67
C VAL A 35 6.81 5.04 10.57
N ILE A 36 5.91 5.34 11.50
CA ILE A 36 5.95 6.53 12.34
C ILE A 36 6.01 6.10 13.80
N ASP A 37 6.90 6.70 14.59
CA ASP A 37 6.96 6.47 16.03
C ASP A 37 5.73 7.04 16.73
N CYS A 38 5.19 6.28 17.68
CA CYS A 38 4.11 6.74 18.56
C CYS A 38 4.71 7.31 19.85
N ASP A 39 3.88 7.98 20.65
CA ASP A 39 4.29 8.59 21.93
C ASP A 39 4.84 7.57 22.94
N ARG A 40 4.48 6.29 22.77
CA ARG A 40 4.92 5.19 23.63
C ARG A 40 6.14 4.48 23.04
N LYS A 41 7.17 4.29 23.86
CA LYS A 41 8.41 3.58 23.47
C LYS A 41 8.10 2.19 22.90
N LYS A 42 8.75 1.82 21.80
CA LYS A 42 8.55 0.57 21.02
C LYS A 42 7.17 0.43 20.37
N PHE A 43 6.33 1.45 20.37
CA PHE A 43 5.11 1.47 19.59
C PHE A 43 5.29 2.33 18.35
N LYS A 44 4.85 1.79 17.22
CA LYS A 44 4.87 2.48 15.93
C LYS A 44 3.51 2.34 15.29
N LYS A 45 3.21 3.22 14.35
CA LYS A 45 2.06 3.10 13.44
C LYS A 45 2.53 3.14 11.99
N MET A 46 1.69 2.64 11.11
CA MET A 46 1.91 2.70 9.67
C MET A 46 1.01 3.77 9.06
N ARG A 47 1.56 4.53 8.13
CA ARG A 47 0.81 5.42 7.24
C ARG A 47 0.91 4.86 5.83
N LEU A 48 -0.23 4.56 5.23
CA LEU A 48 -0.33 4.12 3.85
C LEU A 48 -0.81 5.29 2.98
N ILE A 49 -0.07 5.58 1.92
CA ILE A 49 -0.47 6.52 0.87
C ILE A 49 -1.01 5.68 -0.27
N LEU A 50 -2.25 5.94 -0.67
CA LEU A 50 -2.94 5.16 -1.68
C LEU A 50 -2.66 5.69 -3.10
N ILE A 51 -3.11 4.95 -4.11
CA ILE A 51 -2.96 5.32 -5.52
C ILE A 51 -3.66 6.63 -5.90
N ASP A 52 -4.67 7.03 -5.13
CA ASP A 52 -5.40 8.31 -5.25
C ASP A 52 -4.83 9.41 -4.35
N ASP A 53 -3.64 9.20 -3.80
CA ASP A 53 -2.92 10.08 -2.86
C ASP A 53 -3.65 10.32 -1.52
N THR A 54 -4.73 9.59 -1.24
CA THR A 54 -5.36 9.63 0.08
C THR A 54 -4.58 8.79 1.10
N ILE A 55 -4.78 9.10 2.38
CA ILE A 55 -4.02 8.52 3.50
C ILE A 55 -4.92 7.59 4.33
N VAL A 56 -4.35 6.44 4.72
CA VAL A 56 -4.91 5.53 5.73
C VAL A 56 -3.84 5.26 6.79
N GLU A 57 -4.18 5.49 8.07
CA GLU A 57 -3.26 5.26 9.19
C GLU A 57 -3.72 4.08 10.06
N SER A 58 -2.76 3.28 10.50
CA SER A 58 -3.01 2.24 11.49
C SER A 58 -3.04 2.78 12.92
N GLN A 59 -3.57 1.97 13.82
CA GLN A 59 -3.35 2.11 15.26
C GLN A 59 -1.86 1.99 15.59
N CYS A 60 -1.46 2.56 16.72
CA CYS A 60 -0.17 2.27 17.33
C CYS A 60 -0.12 0.81 17.79
N ARG A 61 0.87 0.07 17.30
CA ARG A 61 1.10 -1.34 17.60
C ARG A 61 2.55 -1.56 18.00
N PHE A 62 2.84 -2.70 18.60
CA PHE A 62 4.21 -2.99 19.00
C PHE A 62 5.09 -3.08 17.75
N GLU A 63 6.32 -2.58 17.82
CA GLU A 63 7.21 -2.48 16.65
C GLU A 63 7.36 -3.82 15.92
N GLU A 64 7.37 -4.94 16.64
CA GLU A 64 7.49 -6.27 16.04
C GLU A 64 6.27 -6.63 15.18
N GLU A 65 5.05 -6.27 15.61
CA GLU A 65 3.83 -6.43 14.81
C GLU A 65 3.92 -5.59 13.54
N VAL A 66 4.32 -4.31 13.68
CA VAL A 66 4.50 -3.39 12.56
C VAL A 66 5.53 -3.92 11.56
N ARG A 67 6.63 -4.49 12.05
CA ARG A 67 7.70 -5.06 11.21
C ARG A 67 7.21 -6.23 10.36
N VAL A 68 6.30 -7.06 10.87
CA VAL A 68 5.66 -8.13 10.08
C VAL A 68 4.81 -7.53 8.96
N SER A 69 3.94 -6.57 9.29
CA SER A 69 3.07 -5.91 8.30
C SER A 69 3.85 -5.16 7.22
N VAL A 70 4.98 -4.53 7.57
CA VAL A 70 5.90 -3.91 6.61
C VAL A 70 6.39 -4.91 5.58
N ARG A 71 6.78 -6.13 5.98
CA ARG A 71 7.23 -7.17 5.04
C ARG A 71 6.11 -7.61 4.12
N ILE A 72 4.90 -7.79 4.64
CA ILE A 72 3.70 -8.18 3.88
C ILE A 72 3.38 -7.11 2.83
N ILE A 73 3.27 -5.85 3.24
CA ILE A 73 2.95 -4.72 2.37
C ILE A 73 4.02 -4.53 1.30
N ALA A 74 5.30 -4.56 1.66
CA ALA A 74 6.41 -4.44 0.71
C ALA A 74 6.38 -5.55 -0.34
N SER A 75 6.04 -6.79 0.05
CA SER A 75 5.92 -7.93 -0.86
C SER A 75 4.81 -7.71 -1.89
N TYR A 76 3.62 -7.31 -1.45
CA TYR A 76 2.52 -7.02 -2.38
C TYR A 76 2.82 -5.85 -3.31
N MET A 77 3.39 -4.75 -2.78
CA MET A 77 3.77 -3.61 -3.61
C MET A 77 4.82 -4.00 -4.68
N GLY A 78 5.79 -4.85 -4.33
CA GLY A 78 6.76 -5.39 -5.28
C GLY A 78 6.09 -6.23 -6.38
N LEU A 79 5.15 -7.10 -6.02
CA LEU A 79 4.39 -7.91 -6.98
C LEU A 79 3.61 -7.03 -7.98
N TYR A 80 2.90 -6.00 -7.50
CA TYR A 80 2.16 -5.10 -8.39
C TYR A 80 3.06 -4.27 -9.29
N ARG A 81 4.22 -3.81 -8.77
CA ARG A 81 5.21 -3.10 -9.59
C ARG A 81 5.74 -3.99 -10.72
N ASN A 82 6.04 -5.26 -10.43
CA ASN A 82 6.52 -6.21 -11.44
C ASN A 82 5.44 -6.52 -12.49
N ARG A 83 4.17 -6.69 -12.10
CA ARG A 83 3.07 -6.88 -13.05
C ARG A 83 2.94 -5.71 -14.02
N LYS A 84 2.97 -4.47 -13.50
CA LYS A 84 2.90 -3.28 -14.33
C LYS A 84 4.05 -3.21 -15.36
N ILE A 85 5.26 -3.54 -14.94
CA ILE A 85 6.43 -3.60 -15.85
C ILE A 85 6.21 -4.65 -16.95
N MET A 86 5.67 -5.82 -16.61
CA MET A 86 5.40 -6.89 -17.59
C MET A 86 4.33 -6.47 -18.61
N ASP A 87 3.28 -5.78 -18.16
CA ASP A 87 2.22 -5.27 -19.03
C ASP A 87 2.77 -4.21 -20.01
N GLU A 88 3.59 -3.27 -19.52
CA GLU A 88 4.25 -2.25 -20.36
C GLU A 88 5.20 -2.88 -21.40
N LEU A 89 5.99 -3.89 -21.01
CA LEU A 89 6.87 -4.63 -21.92
C LEU A 89 6.09 -5.36 -23.01
N ARG A 90 4.90 -5.87 -22.71
CA ARG A 90 4.04 -6.55 -23.69
C ARG A 90 3.53 -5.57 -24.74
N ILE A 91 3.04 -4.40 -24.33
CA ILE A 91 2.57 -3.34 -25.24
C ILE A 91 3.67 -2.92 -26.22
N ILE A 92 4.92 -2.74 -25.73
CA ILE A 92 6.05 -2.36 -26.60
C ILE A 92 6.39 -3.44 -27.63
N LYS A 93 6.26 -4.73 -27.27
CA LYS A 93 6.50 -5.82 -28.21
C LYS A 93 5.43 -5.89 -29.29
N GLU A 94 4.16 -5.70 -28.93
CA GLU A 94 3.04 -5.67 -29.86
C GLU A 94 3.18 -4.46 -30.82
N ALA A 95 3.54 -3.28 -30.31
CA ALA A 95 3.76 -2.07 -31.12
C ALA A 95 4.99 -2.10 -32.04
N LYS A 96 5.92 -3.04 -31.85
CA LYS A 96 7.10 -3.24 -32.73
C LYS A 96 6.86 -4.28 -33.83
N GLN A 97 5.73 -4.99 -33.79
CA GLN A 97 5.36 -6.01 -34.78
C GLN A 97 4.41 -5.47 -35.86
N GLU A 98 3.96 -4.22 -35.73
CA GLU A 98 3.33 -3.41 -36.79
C GLU A 98 4.38 -2.53 -37.50
#